data_AF-A0A0D8ZRF8-F1
#
_entry.id   AF-A0A0D8ZRF8-F1
#
_cell.length_a   1.000
_cell.length_b   1.000
_cell.length_c   1.000
_cell.angle_alpha   90.00
_cell.angle_beta   90.00
_cell.angle_gamma   90.00
#
_symmetry.space_group_name_H-M   'P 1'
#
loop_
_entity.id
_entity.type
_entity.pdbx_description
1 polymer ?
#
loop_
_entity_poly.entity_id
_entity_poly.type
_entity_poly.pdbx_seq_one_letter_code
_entity_poly.pdbx_strand_id
1 'polypeptide(L)' 'MSFKTIVFYGSYRRDRQGIKAAYFIFEQLQQRNHEVIFADAKEYSFGILDRMYKKSDGVTTEVKAVCNGT' A
#
# COMPACT_ATOMS: atom_id res chain seq x y z
N MET A 1 17.37 -23.31 8.80
CA MET A 1 16.69 -23.20 7.48
C MET A 1 16.76 -21.75 7.03
N SER A 2 17.09 -21.50 5.76
CA SER A 2 17.08 -20.15 5.17
C SER A 2 15.82 -20.03 4.30
N PHE A 3 15.16 -18.87 4.35
CA PHE A 3 13.96 -18.57 3.60
C PHE A 3 14.20 -17.30 2.80
N LYS A 4 13.57 -17.23 1.62
CA LYS A 4 13.52 -16.02 0.82
C LYS A 4 12.30 -15.22 1.26
N THR A 5 12.53 -14.02 1.79
CA THR A 5 11.48 -13.21 2.43
C THR A 5 11.53 -11.78 1.93
N ILE A 6 10.37 -11.18 1.73
CA ILE A 6 10.24 -9.77 1.35
C ILE A 6 9.69 -9.00 2.53
N VAL A 7 10.40 -7.95 2.94
CA VAL A 7 9.88 -6.95 3.89
C VAL A 7 9.32 -5.80 3.07
N PHE A 8 7.99 -5.77 2.97
CA PHE A 8 7.26 -4.75 2.21
C PHE A 8 6.83 -3.59 3.11
N TYR A 9 7.29 -2.38 2.79
CA TYR A 9 6.88 -1.16 3.47
C TYR A 9 5.99 -0.31 2.57
N GLY A 10 4.67 -0.43 2.78
CA GLY A 10 3.64 0.19 1.94
C GLY A 10 3.26 1.65 2.27
N SER A 11 3.91 2.33 3.21
CA SER A 11 3.47 3.66 3.64
C SER A 11 4.00 4.78 2.74
N TYR A 12 3.08 5.55 2.16
CA TYR A 12 3.36 6.77 1.39
C TYR A 12 3.18 8.05 2.21
N ARG A 13 2.87 7.93 3.52
CA ARG A 13 2.66 9.10 4.39
C ARG A 13 3.95 9.91 4.53
N ARG A 14 3.82 11.23 4.73
CA ARG A 14 4.97 12.14 4.89
C ARG A 14 5.79 11.86 6.15
N ASP A 15 5.14 11.44 7.23
CA ASP A 15 5.72 11.29 8.56
C ASP A 15 6.22 9.86 8.88
N ARG A 16 6.07 8.90 7.95
CA ARG A 16 6.66 7.53 7.92
C ARG A 16 7.02 6.86 9.26
N GLN A 17 6.20 7.02 10.31
CA GLN A 17 6.58 6.61 11.68
C GLN A 17 6.93 5.12 11.80
N GLY A 18 6.29 4.27 10.99
CA GLY A 18 6.54 2.82 10.96
C GLY A 18 7.82 2.37 10.23
N ILE A 19 8.58 3.26 9.58
CA ILE A 19 9.76 2.86 8.78
C ILE A 19 10.84 2.19 9.63
N LYS A 20 11.02 2.69 10.87
CA LYS A 20 12.00 2.12 11.82
C LYS A 20 11.68 0.67 12.16
N ALA A 21 10.41 0.34 12.33
CA ALA A 21 9.98 -1.04 12.59
C ALA A 21 10.25 -1.95 11.38
N ALA A 22 10.07 -1.44 10.16
CA ALA A 22 10.38 -2.20 8.95
C ALA A 22 11.88 -2.50 8.82
N TYR A 23 12.75 -1.51 9.10
CA TYR A 23 14.20 -1.73 9.15
C TYR A 23 14.59 -2.72 10.24
N PHE A 24 14.01 -2.61 11.43
CA PHE A 24 14.25 -3.58 12.50
C PHE A 24 13.92 -5.00 12.05
N ILE A 25 12.76 -5.24 11.43
CA ILE A 25 12.40 -6.58 10.94
C ILE A 25 13.39 -7.06 9.87
N PHE A 26 13.77 -6.19 8.94
CA PHE A 26 14.76 -6.51 7.90
C PHE A 26 16.09 -6.95 8.48
N GLU A 27 16.67 -6.17 9.39
CA GLU A 27 17.92 -6.49 10.09
C GLU A 27 17.81 -7.79 10.87
N GLN A 28 16.71 -7.98 11.61
CA GLN A 28 16.48 -9.19 12.39
C GLN A 28 16.33 -10.45 11.53
N LEU A 29 15.81 -10.33 10.30
CA LEU A 29 15.74 -11.45 9.36
C LEU A 29 17.11 -11.75 8.74
N GLN A 30 17.89 -10.72 8.39
CA GLN A 30 19.26 -10.88 7.89
C GLN A 30 20.18 -11.54 8.92
N GLN A 31 20.10 -11.13 10.19
CA GLN A 31 20.86 -11.72 11.30
C GLN A 31 20.58 -13.22 11.50
N ARG A 32 19.41 -13.70 11.04
CA ARG A 32 19.02 -15.11 11.08
C ARG A 32 19.41 -15.88 9.80
N ASN A 33 20.23 -15.29 8.94
CA ASN A 33 20.67 -15.83 7.66
C ASN A 33 19.52 -16.14 6.67
N HIS A 34 18.46 -15.33 6.70
CA HIS A 34 17.45 -15.34 5.64
C HIS A 34 17.91 -14.50 4.44
N GLU A 35 17.45 -14.87 3.24
CA GLU A 35 17.60 -14.04 2.05
C GLU A 35 16.45 -13.02 2.05
N VAL A 36 16.75 -11.76 2.37
CA VAL A 36 15.72 -10.74 2.60
C VAL A 36 15.83 -9.64 1.54
N ILE A 37 14.69 -9.30 0.93
CA ILE A 37 14.56 -8.14 0.03
C ILE A 37 13.72 -7.09 0.76
N PHE A 38 14.20 -5.85 0.79
CA PHE A 38 13.45 -4.71 1.31
C PHE A 38 12.75 -3.98 0.16
N ALA A 39 11.43 -3.84 0.24
CA ALA A 39 10.62 -3.20 -0.78
C ALA A 39 9.91 -1.96 -0.20
N ASP A 40 10.48 -0.78 -0.43
CA ASP A 40 9.89 0.50 -0.04
C ASP A 40 8.97 1.04 -1.13
N ALA A 41 7.71 1.23 -0.80
CA ALA A 41 6.74 1.71 -1.76
C ALA A 41 6.99 3.14 -2.26
N LYS A 42 7.70 3.96 -1.48
CA LYS A 42 8.13 5.28 -1.94
C LYS A 42 9.31 5.21 -2.92
N GLU A 43 10.21 4.25 -2.76
CA GLU A 43 11.39 4.06 -3.61
C GLU A 43 11.03 3.41 -4.93
N TYR A 44 10.26 2.32 -4.86
CA TYR A 44 9.82 1.59 -6.04
C TYR A 44 8.63 2.22 -6.74
N SER A 45 8.02 3.25 -6.14
CA SER A 45 6.84 3.96 -6.65
C SER A 45 5.86 2.98 -7.26
N PHE A 46 5.36 2.03 -6.46
CA PHE A 46 4.70 0.78 -6.90
C PHE A 46 3.43 0.98 -7.74
N GLY A 47 3.11 2.20 -8.18
CA GLY A 47 1.86 2.53 -8.80
C GLY A 47 0.79 2.03 -7.86
N ILE A 48 0.69 2.64 -6.65
CA ILE A 48 -0.58 2.51 -5.91
C ILE A 48 -1.62 2.79 -6.98
N LEU A 49 -2.42 1.77 -7.29
CA LEU A 49 -3.57 1.92 -8.15
C LEU A 49 -4.28 3.14 -7.59
N ASP A 50 -4.20 4.24 -8.35
CA ASP A 50 -4.92 5.44 -8.00
C ASP A 50 -6.33 4.94 -7.71
N ARG A 51 -6.92 5.31 -6.57
CA ARG A 51 -8.25 4.79 -6.17
C ARG A 51 -9.31 5.04 -7.26
N MET A 52 -8.95 5.80 -8.30
CA MET A 52 -9.61 5.95 -9.59
C MET A 52 -9.45 4.82 -10.63
N TYR A 53 -8.97 3.61 -10.32
CA TYR A 53 -9.30 2.43 -11.13
C TYR A 53 -10.67 1.83 -10.71
N LYS A 54 -11.69 2.69 -10.67
CA LYS A 54 -13.08 2.25 -10.79
C LYS A 54 -13.31 2.19 -12.30
N LYS A 55 -13.29 0.99 -12.88
CA LYS A 55 -13.82 0.79 -14.22
C LYS A 55 -15.27 1.27 -14.19
N SER A 56 -15.53 2.48 -14.68
CA SER A 56 -16.86 3.00 -14.92
C SER A 56 -17.37 2.32 -16.18
N ASP A 57 -17.72 1.05 -16.04
CA ASP A 57 -18.57 0.36 -16.98
C ASP A 57 -19.92 1.06 -16.83
N GLY A 58 -20.16 2.02 -17.71
CA GLY A 58 -21.20 3.01 -17.54
C GLY A 58 -22.58 2.40 -17.41
N VAL A 59 -23.29 2.77 -16.35
CA VAL A 59 -24.60 3.45 -16.39
C VAL A 59 -24.75 4.16 -15.03
N THR A 60 -24.72 5.49 -15.05
CA THR A 60 -25.14 6.29 -13.89
C THR A 60 -26.64 6.54 -14.06
N THR A 61 -27.47 5.69 -13.48
CA THR A 61 -28.90 6.01 -13.35
C THR A 61 -29.01 7.09 -12.28
N GLU A 62 -29.32 8.32 -12.70
CA GLU A 62 -29.69 9.40 -11.80
C GLU A 62 -30.89 8.96 -10.96
N VAL A 63 -30.67 8.72 -9.66
CA VAL A 63 -31.77 8.61 -8.72
C VAL A 63 -32.14 10.04 -8.34
N LYS A 64 -33.09 10.64 -9.07
CA LYS A 64 -33.74 11.89 -8.66
C LYS A 64 -34.42 11.66 -7.31
N ALA A 65 -33.77 12.11 -6.24
CA ALA A 65 -34.43 12.31 -4.96
C ALA A 65 -35.37 13.52 -5.09
N VAL A 66 -36.64 13.23 -5.35
CA VAL A 66 -37.76 14.15 -5.10
C VAL A 66 -37.81 14.37 -3.60
N CYS A 67 -37.35 15.54 -3.13
CA CYS A 67 -37.69 16.12 -1.83
C CYS A 67 -37.25 17.60 -1.81
N ASN A 68 -38.15 18.52 -2.12
CA ASN A 68 -38.62 19.55 -1.18
C ASN A 68 -39.56 20.53 -1.89
N GLY A 69 -40.69 20.78 -1.24
CA GLY A 69 -41.78 21.58 -1.75
C GLY A 69 -41.53 23.09 -1.68
N THR A 70 -42.26 23.80 -2.54
CA THR A 70 -43.12 24.95 -2.25
C THR A 70 -44.01 25.15 -3.47
#